data_AF-A0A2T3FP39-F1
#
_entry.id   AF-A0A2T3FP39-F1
#
_cell.length_a   1.000
_cell.length_b   1.000
_cell.length_c   1.000
_cell.angle_alpha   90.00
_cell.angle_beta   90.00
_cell.angle_gamma   90.00
#
_symmetry.space_group_name_H-M   'P 1'
#
loop_
_entity.id
_entity.type
_entity.pdbx_description
1 polymer ?
#
loop_
_entity_poly.entity_id
_entity_poly.type
_entity_poly.pdbx_seq_one_letter_code
_entity_poly.pdbx_strand_id
1 'polypeptide(L)'
;MRHDIPFPIHNDYEICHYLKNIWECGWLDDYSDEHFLIKAIENRLTTFVGYTQMLNNEPNLHGVIKAKGIIDNDTFNSNFCMNLSGRLACLESVFGSDHMERFIKDQLSAGKQNYNEDTFFEAVSEVSVLYFYTFRSRWKQALYEPPIGKSKLSKNPEARFIGELSLNGDAQKITINIEVKCPKFPSIENQECKIAIPTVLLSDEGRKEIPAFCKDNGIVYISPRVMKLKDFLNSASSKFSVPQSNEYNLLYINWSYCDFASNSFLEAWSLLTNAINGILTHPNAAQSIGVSPDVFKKITAVIIYTEALEGLMFLDFRNVWQMNGRGQRFRMWVLDEKLRHAETTRESDTLFYVTGMKPNDELTQMAMLDCKSKTDSDRVNSSLIGLELVDLVEKYAEKY
;
A
#
# COMPACT_ATOMS: atom_id res chain seq x y z
N MET A 1 -8.03 33.75 -4.67
CA MET A 1 -7.61 32.51 -3.97
C MET A 1 -8.77 31.52 -4.03
N ARG A 2 -8.58 30.23 -3.69
CA ARG A 2 -9.70 29.26 -3.80
C ARG A 2 -10.81 29.55 -2.82
N HIS A 3 -10.47 30.02 -1.61
CA HIS A 3 -11.49 30.41 -0.62
C HIS A 3 -12.39 31.58 -1.06
N ASP A 4 -11.98 32.37 -2.06
CA ASP A 4 -12.78 33.51 -2.56
C ASP A 4 -13.90 33.08 -3.51
N ILE A 5 -13.85 31.85 -4.03
CA ILE A 5 -14.85 31.32 -4.96
C ILE A 5 -15.76 30.30 -4.26
N PRO A 6 -17.04 30.19 -4.66
CA PRO A 6 -17.95 29.20 -4.08
C PRO A 6 -17.41 27.79 -4.18
N PHE A 7 -17.60 26.98 -3.13
CA PHE A 7 -17.26 25.57 -3.16
C PHE A 7 -17.97 24.87 -4.34
N PRO A 8 -17.23 24.21 -5.27
CA PRO A 8 -17.80 23.74 -6.54
C PRO A 8 -18.86 22.62 -6.45
N ILE A 9 -18.96 21.89 -5.33
CA ILE A 9 -19.92 20.79 -5.18
C ILE A 9 -21.25 21.33 -4.63
N HIS A 10 -22.27 21.41 -5.50
CA HIS A 10 -23.54 22.10 -5.20
C HIS A 10 -24.68 21.22 -4.66
N ASN A 11 -24.62 19.88 -4.77
CA ASN A 11 -25.78 19.01 -4.50
C ASN A 11 -25.65 18.12 -3.25
N ASP A 12 -24.47 18.03 -2.63
CA ASP A 12 -24.18 17.08 -1.53
C ASP A 12 -23.71 17.78 -0.23
N TYR A 13 -24.33 18.91 0.09
CA TYR A 13 -23.85 19.86 1.11
C TYR A 13 -23.57 19.26 2.50
N GLU A 14 -24.33 18.26 2.95
CA GLU A 14 -24.07 17.61 4.25
C GLU A 14 -22.88 16.65 4.22
N ILE A 15 -22.72 15.89 3.13
CA ILE A 15 -21.71 14.82 3.06
C ILE A 15 -20.33 15.40 2.75
N CYS A 16 -20.27 16.44 1.91
CA CYS A 16 -19.04 17.16 1.58
C CYS A 16 -18.76 18.35 2.53
N HIS A 17 -19.44 18.45 3.67
CA HIS A 17 -19.34 19.60 4.57
C HIS A 17 -17.90 19.88 5.04
N TYR A 18 -17.12 18.84 5.33
CA TYR A 18 -15.74 19.03 5.78
C TYR A 18 -14.85 19.60 4.68
N LEU A 19 -14.93 19.04 3.45
CA LEU A 19 -14.19 19.58 2.31
C LEU A 19 -14.59 21.03 2.00
N LYS A 20 -15.88 21.36 2.13
CA LYS A 20 -16.37 22.73 2.01
C LYS A 20 -15.73 23.65 3.06
N ASN A 21 -15.68 23.24 4.31
CA ASN A 21 -15.09 24.06 5.38
C ASN A 21 -13.60 24.31 5.13
N ILE A 22 -12.81 23.29 4.78
CA ILE A 22 -11.37 23.49 4.53
C ILE A 22 -11.11 24.32 3.26
N TRP A 23 -12.04 24.29 2.29
CA TRP A 23 -12.02 25.17 1.11
C TRP A 23 -12.25 26.63 1.52
N GLU A 24 -13.33 26.90 2.26
CA GLU A 24 -13.72 28.25 2.71
C GLU A 24 -12.72 28.85 3.72
N CYS A 25 -12.04 28.00 4.50
CA CYS A 25 -10.96 28.40 5.40
C CYS A 25 -9.60 28.62 4.70
N GLY A 26 -9.50 28.37 3.39
CA GLY A 26 -8.27 28.59 2.62
C GLY A 26 -7.17 27.55 2.84
N TRP A 27 -7.47 26.39 3.42
CA TRP A 27 -6.45 25.33 3.63
C TRP A 27 -5.94 24.74 2.32
N LEU A 28 -6.73 24.87 1.24
CA LEU A 28 -6.43 24.35 -0.09
C LEU A 28 -5.88 25.43 -1.05
N ASP A 29 -5.64 26.65 -0.59
CA ASP A 29 -5.26 27.76 -1.48
C ASP A 29 -3.94 27.55 -2.20
N ASP A 30 -2.96 26.97 -1.51
CA ASP A 30 -1.61 26.75 -2.06
C ASP A 30 -1.55 25.56 -3.02
N TYR A 31 -2.62 24.79 -3.16
CA TYR A 31 -2.62 23.58 -4.00
C TYR A 31 -2.43 23.95 -5.48
N SER A 32 -1.78 23.09 -6.25
CA SER A 32 -1.73 23.23 -7.70
C SER A 32 -3.13 23.05 -8.31
N ASP A 33 -3.42 23.75 -9.40
CA ASP A 33 -4.60 23.42 -10.21
C ASP A 33 -4.49 22.03 -10.82
N GLU A 34 -3.30 21.46 -10.99
CA GLU A 34 -3.18 20.09 -11.51
C GLU A 34 -3.37 19.01 -10.44
N HIS A 35 -3.60 19.40 -9.18
CA HIS A 35 -3.74 18.50 -8.04
C HIS A 35 -4.99 17.61 -8.15
N PHE A 36 -4.85 16.31 -7.89
CA PHE A 36 -5.93 15.32 -7.95
C PHE A 36 -7.20 15.75 -7.20
N LEU A 37 -7.08 16.11 -5.92
CA LEU A 37 -8.22 16.56 -5.11
C LEU A 37 -8.91 17.81 -5.69
N ILE A 38 -8.13 18.80 -6.17
CA ILE A 38 -8.71 20.02 -6.76
C ILE A 38 -9.48 19.66 -8.04
N LYS A 39 -8.87 18.83 -8.91
CA LYS A 39 -9.54 18.29 -10.09
C LYS A 39 -10.82 17.52 -9.76
N ALA A 40 -10.82 16.72 -8.69
CA ALA A 40 -12.00 15.96 -8.26
C ALA A 40 -13.12 16.88 -7.74
N ILE A 41 -12.78 17.87 -6.90
CA ILE A 41 -13.74 18.86 -6.37
C ILE A 41 -14.40 19.65 -7.51
N GLU A 42 -13.60 20.05 -8.50
CA GLU A 42 -14.06 20.81 -9.67
C GLU A 42 -14.65 19.90 -10.78
N ASN A 43 -14.79 18.61 -10.51
CA ASN A 43 -15.30 17.59 -11.43
C ASN A 43 -14.62 17.58 -12.82
N ARG A 44 -13.30 17.74 -12.85
CA ARG A 44 -12.47 17.68 -14.06
C ARG A 44 -11.37 16.61 -14.00
N LEU A 45 -11.39 15.77 -12.97
CA LEU A 45 -10.51 14.61 -12.90
C LEU A 45 -11.00 13.52 -13.86
N THR A 46 -10.18 13.21 -14.87
CA THR A 46 -10.49 12.19 -15.89
C THR A 46 -9.42 11.12 -16.03
N THR A 47 -8.23 11.35 -15.46
CA THR A 47 -7.09 10.42 -15.47
C THR A 47 -6.11 10.80 -14.35
N PHE A 48 -5.24 9.87 -13.98
CA PHE A 48 -4.18 10.01 -12.98
C PHE A 48 -3.12 8.90 -13.18
N VAL A 49 -1.95 9.03 -12.57
CA VAL A 49 -0.80 8.14 -12.79
C VAL A 49 -1.10 6.66 -12.56
N GLY A 50 -1.96 6.33 -11.58
CA GLY A 50 -2.40 4.97 -11.27
C GLY A 50 -3.66 4.50 -12.01
N TYR A 51 -4.24 5.31 -12.91
CA TYR A 51 -5.59 5.11 -13.46
C TYR A 51 -5.79 3.74 -14.09
N THR A 52 -4.95 3.39 -15.07
CA THR A 52 -5.11 2.12 -15.79
C THR A 52 -4.85 0.91 -14.89
N GLN A 53 -3.96 1.07 -13.91
CA GLN A 53 -3.64 -0.01 -12.98
C GLN A 53 -4.82 -0.31 -12.05
N MET A 54 -5.36 0.73 -11.42
CA MET A 54 -6.50 0.60 -10.54
C MET A 54 -7.73 0.07 -11.28
N LEU A 55 -7.92 0.50 -12.54
CA LEU A 55 -8.93 -0.04 -13.44
C LEU A 55 -8.74 -1.54 -13.69
N ASN A 56 -7.52 -2.00 -13.98
CA ASN A 56 -7.26 -3.42 -14.22
C ASN A 56 -7.34 -4.27 -12.93
N ASN A 57 -7.22 -3.65 -11.76
CA ASN A 57 -7.47 -4.31 -10.47
C ASN A 57 -8.96 -4.39 -10.14
N GLU A 58 -9.83 -3.68 -10.85
CA GLU A 58 -11.19 -3.41 -10.42
C GLU A 58 -12.10 -4.64 -10.55
N PRO A 59 -12.71 -5.13 -9.47
CA PRO A 59 -13.75 -6.16 -9.57
C PRO A 59 -15.08 -5.62 -10.10
N ASN A 60 -15.28 -4.29 -10.10
CA ASN A 60 -16.46 -3.57 -10.57
C ASN A 60 -17.76 -3.98 -9.87
N LEU A 61 -17.70 -4.16 -8.54
CA LEU A 61 -18.85 -4.60 -7.73
C LEU A 61 -19.92 -3.52 -7.60
N HIS A 62 -19.51 -2.26 -7.67
CA HIS A 62 -20.35 -1.08 -7.52
C HIS A 62 -20.67 -0.40 -8.87
N GLY A 63 -20.27 -1.01 -10.00
CA GLY A 63 -20.63 -0.52 -11.33
C GLY A 63 -19.95 0.79 -11.74
N VAL A 64 -18.79 1.10 -11.13
CA VAL A 64 -17.98 2.29 -11.43
C VAL A 64 -17.48 2.29 -12.88
N ILE A 65 -17.24 1.10 -13.42
CA ILE A 65 -16.86 0.88 -14.82
C ILE A 65 -18.12 0.58 -15.64
N LYS A 66 -18.44 1.49 -16.57
CA LYS A 66 -19.49 1.32 -17.57
C LYS A 66 -19.08 0.32 -18.65
N ALA A 67 -20.03 -0.07 -19.51
CA ALA A 67 -19.74 -0.91 -20.67
C ALA A 67 -18.57 -0.34 -21.50
N LYS A 68 -17.66 -1.21 -21.96
CA LYS A 68 -16.41 -0.88 -22.68
C LYS A 68 -15.25 -0.31 -21.83
N GLY A 69 -15.30 -0.43 -20.50
CA GLY A 69 -14.15 -0.05 -19.65
C GLY A 69 -14.05 1.44 -19.34
N ILE A 70 -15.13 2.19 -19.55
CA ILE A 70 -15.17 3.65 -19.32
C ILE A 70 -15.56 3.91 -17.87
N ILE A 71 -14.75 4.65 -17.14
CA ILE A 71 -15.08 5.09 -15.77
C ILE A 71 -16.13 6.20 -15.85
N ASP A 72 -17.12 6.12 -14.98
CA ASP A 72 -18.04 7.22 -14.76
C ASP A 72 -17.38 8.31 -13.91
N ASN A 73 -16.62 9.22 -14.54
CA ASN A 73 -15.81 10.21 -13.83
C ASN A 73 -16.64 11.09 -12.88
N ASP A 74 -17.86 11.48 -13.27
CA ASP A 74 -18.74 12.30 -12.41
C ASP A 74 -19.10 11.54 -11.12
N THR A 75 -19.45 10.26 -11.26
CA THR A 75 -19.76 9.37 -10.13
C THR A 75 -18.50 9.10 -9.30
N PHE A 76 -17.35 8.86 -9.93
CA PHE A 76 -16.09 8.64 -9.24
C PHE A 76 -15.67 9.87 -8.41
N ASN A 77 -15.68 11.06 -9.03
CA ASN A 77 -15.26 12.31 -8.40
C ASN A 77 -16.15 12.66 -7.22
N SER A 78 -17.48 12.58 -7.40
CA SER A 78 -18.44 12.84 -6.32
C SER A 78 -18.27 11.87 -5.16
N ASN A 79 -18.21 10.55 -5.43
CA ASN A 79 -18.00 9.55 -4.38
C ASN A 79 -16.66 9.73 -3.68
N PHE A 80 -15.57 9.99 -4.42
CA PHE A 80 -14.26 10.26 -3.83
C PHE A 80 -14.29 11.45 -2.87
N CYS A 81 -14.84 12.59 -3.31
CA CYS A 81 -14.94 13.79 -2.47
C CYS A 81 -15.81 13.57 -1.23
N MET A 82 -16.97 12.92 -1.38
CA MET A 82 -17.85 12.57 -0.26
C MET A 82 -17.14 11.69 0.79
N ASN A 83 -16.45 10.66 0.31
CA ASN A 83 -15.73 9.70 1.15
C ASN A 83 -14.49 10.29 1.82
N LEU A 84 -13.74 11.14 1.11
CA LEU A 84 -12.60 11.85 1.68
C LEU A 84 -13.06 12.85 2.75
N SER A 85 -14.13 13.61 2.47
CA SER A 85 -14.73 14.55 3.42
C SER A 85 -15.07 13.90 4.75
N GLY A 86 -15.85 12.81 4.72
CA GLY A 86 -16.24 12.09 5.95
C GLY A 86 -15.05 11.49 6.71
N ARG A 87 -14.03 11.02 6.00
CA ARG A 87 -12.82 10.47 6.62
C ARG A 87 -11.98 11.51 7.29
N LEU A 88 -11.69 12.62 6.62
CA LEU A 88 -10.89 13.68 7.21
C LEU A 88 -11.60 14.27 8.43
N ALA A 89 -12.92 14.43 8.39
CA ALA A 89 -13.71 14.83 9.56
C ALA A 89 -13.56 13.82 10.73
N CYS A 90 -13.61 12.52 10.44
CA CYS A 90 -13.39 11.49 11.45
C CYS A 90 -11.97 11.54 12.02
N LEU A 91 -10.95 11.64 11.16
CA LEU A 91 -9.55 11.74 11.59
C LEU A 91 -9.30 13.00 12.42
N GLU A 92 -9.93 14.13 12.08
CA GLU A 92 -9.87 15.34 12.89
C GLU A 92 -10.50 15.15 14.27
N SER A 93 -11.65 14.48 14.36
CA SER A 93 -12.28 14.19 15.64
C SER A 93 -11.42 13.29 16.54
N VAL A 94 -10.50 12.52 15.95
CA VAL A 94 -9.63 11.56 16.64
C VAL A 94 -8.26 12.16 16.98
N PHE A 95 -7.64 12.89 16.06
CA PHE A 95 -6.28 13.41 16.19
C PHE A 95 -6.21 14.91 16.53
N GLY A 96 -7.30 15.65 16.35
CA GLY A 96 -7.40 17.08 16.61
C GLY A 96 -7.17 17.96 15.38
N SER A 97 -7.76 19.16 15.42
CA SER A 97 -7.77 20.11 14.29
C SER A 97 -6.38 20.58 13.87
N ASP A 98 -5.52 20.94 14.83
CA ASP A 98 -4.16 21.42 14.55
C ASP A 98 -3.32 20.41 13.74
N HIS A 99 -3.47 19.11 14.05
CA HIS A 99 -2.76 18.05 13.35
C HIS A 99 -3.32 17.85 11.94
N MET A 100 -4.65 17.85 11.80
CA MET A 100 -5.28 17.68 10.49
C MET A 100 -5.10 18.88 9.57
N GLU A 101 -5.08 20.11 10.08
CA GLU A 101 -4.76 21.29 9.28
C GLU A 101 -3.36 21.16 8.67
N ARG A 102 -2.36 20.77 9.48
CA ARG A 102 -0.99 20.56 9.00
C ARG A 102 -0.92 19.41 8.00
N PHE A 103 -1.55 18.28 8.30
CA PHE A 103 -1.65 17.16 7.36
C PHE A 103 -2.16 17.62 6.00
N ILE A 104 -3.28 18.36 5.98
CA ILE A 104 -3.88 18.87 4.75
C ILE A 104 -2.91 19.80 4.03
N LYS A 105 -2.43 20.85 4.70
CA LYS A 105 -1.62 21.90 4.06
C LYS A 105 -0.23 21.42 3.62
N ASP A 106 0.37 20.48 4.33
CA ASP A 106 1.77 20.11 4.14
C ASP A 106 1.95 18.74 3.46
N GLN A 107 1.16 17.72 3.83
CA GLN A 107 1.30 16.37 3.29
C GLN A 107 0.33 16.10 2.14
N LEU A 108 -0.98 16.33 2.36
CA LEU A 108 -2.02 16.08 1.36
C LEU A 108 -1.89 17.01 0.15
N SER A 109 -1.31 18.21 0.34
CA SER A 109 -1.00 19.14 -0.76
C SER A 109 0.10 18.64 -1.71
N ALA A 110 0.88 17.65 -1.26
CA ALA A 110 1.85 16.92 -2.06
C ALA A 110 2.78 17.81 -2.88
N GLY A 111 3.35 18.85 -2.25
CA GLY A 111 4.26 19.80 -2.90
C GLY A 111 3.60 21.10 -3.37
N LYS A 112 2.31 21.32 -3.03
CA LYS A 112 1.59 22.58 -3.30
C LYS A 112 1.59 22.89 -4.80
N GLN A 113 2.21 23.99 -5.21
CA GLN A 113 2.36 24.36 -6.63
C GLN A 113 3.32 23.42 -7.40
N ASN A 114 4.28 22.80 -6.71
CA ASN A 114 5.17 21.78 -7.27
C ASN A 114 4.59 20.37 -7.05
N TYR A 115 3.33 20.21 -7.44
CA TYR A 115 2.53 19.02 -7.15
C TYR A 115 3.19 17.72 -7.64
N ASN A 116 3.24 16.73 -6.74
CA ASN A 116 3.67 15.37 -7.03
C ASN A 116 2.54 14.39 -6.73
N GLU A 117 1.96 13.81 -7.78
CA GLU A 117 0.81 12.91 -7.64
C GLU A 117 1.12 11.62 -6.88
N ASP A 118 2.34 11.08 -6.96
CA ASP A 118 2.74 9.91 -6.16
C ASP A 118 2.73 10.22 -4.65
N THR A 119 3.22 11.41 -4.25
CA THR A 119 3.19 11.86 -2.85
C THR A 119 1.76 12.05 -2.35
N PHE A 120 0.84 12.48 -3.22
CA PHE A 120 -0.57 12.52 -2.87
C PHE A 120 -1.13 11.13 -2.58
N PHE A 121 -0.79 10.12 -3.38
CA PHE A 121 -1.23 8.74 -3.14
C PHE A 121 -0.61 8.11 -1.88
N GLU A 122 0.59 8.54 -1.48
CA GLU A 122 1.16 8.20 -0.16
C GLU A 122 0.28 8.74 0.97
N ALA A 123 -0.07 10.04 0.93
CA ALA A 123 -0.96 10.67 1.93
C ALA A 123 -2.37 10.06 1.94
N VAL A 124 -2.90 9.69 0.77
CA VAL A 124 -4.21 9.03 0.65
C VAL A 124 -4.18 7.61 1.24
N SER A 125 -3.10 6.86 1.02
CA SER A 125 -2.92 5.53 1.62
C SER A 125 -2.89 5.62 3.15
N GLU A 126 -2.26 6.67 3.68
CA GLU A 126 -2.26 6.97 5.11
C GLU A 126 -3.68 7.23 5.62
N VAL A 127 -4.46 8.09 4.96
CA VAL A 127 -5.87 8.35 5.32
C VAL A 127 -6.68 7.05 5.36
N SER A 128 -6.55 6.19 4.34
CA SER A 128 -7.25 4.90 4.24
C SER A 128 -6.94 3.98 5.43
N VAL A 129 -5.65 3.79 5.74
CA VAL A 129 -5.20 2.92 6.84
C VAL A 129 -5.54 3.54 8.21
N LEU A 130 -5.27 4.82 8.44
CA LEU A 130 -5.54 5.44 9.73
C LEU A 130 -7.04 5.47 10.04
N TYR A 131 -7.86 5.78 9.03
CA TYR A 131 -9.31 5.74 9.17
C TYR A 131 -9.79 4.34 9.55
N PHE A 132 -9.26 3.30 8.89
CA PHE A 132 -9.58 1.91 9.25
C PHE A 132 -9.38 1.64 10.74
N TYR A 133 -8.28 2.12 11.32
CA TYR A 133 -8.00 1.91 12.73
C TYR A 133 -8.98 2.63 13.65
N THR A 134 -9.49 3.81 13.31
CA THR A 134 -10.38 4.60 14.20
C THR A 134 -11.55 3.79 14.78
N PHE A 135 -12.05 2.77 14.07
CA PHE A 135 -13.20 1.95 14.47
C PHE A 135 -12.86 0.49 14.81
N ARG A 136 -11.58 0.06 14.78
CA ARG A 136 -11.20 -1.33 15.08
C ARG A 136 -11.29 -1.70 16.55
N SER A 137 -11.09 -0.74 17.42
CA SER A 137 -11.15 -0.93 18.86
C SER A 137 -11.70 0.31 19.55
N ARG A 138 -12.00 0.18 20.84
CA ARG A 138 -12.31 1.32 21.70
C ARG A 138 -11.00 1.95 22.15
N TRP A 139 -10.42 2.77 21.26
CA TRP A 139 -9.21 3.51 21.58
C TRP A 139 -9.49 4.52 22.69
N LYS A 140 -8.64 4.48 23.72
CA LYS A 140 -8.63 5.47 24.80
C LYS A 140 -7.85 6.72 24.38
N GLN A 141 -6.89 6.55 23.47
CA GLN A 141 -6.08 7.63 22.93
C GLN A 141 -5.61 7.27 21.52
N ALA A 142 -5.59 8.28 20.65
CA ALA A 142 -4.94 8.21 19.35
C ALA A 142 -4.04 9.44 19.20
N LEU A 143 -2.84 9.26 18.67
CA LEU A 143 -1.85 10.31 18.49
C LEU A 143 -1.35 10.28 17.05
N TYR A 144 -1.34 11.44 16.41
CA TYR A 144 -0.78 11.63 15.08
C TYR A 144 0.69 12.05 15.17
N GLU A 145 1.57 11.43 14.38
CA GLU A 145 3.02 11.61 14.42
C GLU A 145 3.62 11.66 15.85
N PRO A 146 3.34 10.67 16.73
CA PRO A 146 3.78 10.68 18.12
C PRO A 146 5.31 10.66 18.25
N PRO A 147 5.91 11.41 19.19
CA PRO A 147 7.35 11.34 19.45
C PRO A 147 7.69 10.02 20.16
N ILE A 148 7.99 8.99 19.38
CA ILE A 148 8.34 7.65 19.90
C ILE A 148 9.85 7.49 20.08
N GLY A 149 10.66 8.18 19.27
CA GLY A 149 12.10 8.13 19.35
C GLY A 149 12.68 8.94 20.53
N LYS A 150 13.88 8.57 20.98
CA LYS A 150 14.58 9.23 22.11
C LYS A 150 15.12 10.63 21.77
N SER A 151 15.11 11.02 20.50
CA SER A 151 15.67 12.28 20.02
C SER A 151 14.57 13.20 19.51
N LYS A 152 14.64 14.50 19.78
CA LYS A 152 13.73 15.49 19.17
C LYS A 152 13.84 15.57 17.63
N LEU A 153 14.87 14.94 17.04
CA LEU A 153 15.13 14.88 15.61
C LEU A 153 14.72 13.54 14.97
N SER A 154 14.22 12.57 15.73
CA SER A 154 13.77 11.31 15.15
C SER A 154 12.45 11.50 14.42
N LYS A 155 12.35 10.91 13.23
CA LYS A 155 11.07 10.80 12.52
C LYS A 155 10.09 9.96 13.35
N ASN A 156 8.81 10.27 13.25
CA ASN A 156 7.75 9.60 13.98
C ASN A 156 6.98 8.67 13.04
N PRO A 157 6.40 7.56 13.54
CA PRO A 157 5.41 6.83 12.76
C PRO A 157 4.15 7.66 12.58
N GLU A 158 3.34 7.35 11.59
CA GLU A 158 2.17 8.17 11.23
C GLU A 158 1.15 8.25 12.38
N ALA A 159 0.94 7.14 13.11
CA ALA A 159 0.04 7.17 14.26
C ALA A 159 0.39 6.17 15.37
N ARG A 160 -0.11 6.47 16.57
CA ARG A 160 -0.19 5.54 17.71
C ARG A 160 -1.61 5.49 18.25
N PHE A 161 -2.14 4.28 18.41
CA PHE A 161 -3.43 4.01 19.04
C PHE A 161 -3.21 3.24 20.34
N ILE A 162 -3.84 3.69 21.43
CA ILE A 162 -3.77 3.05 22.74
C ILE A 162 -5.19 2.75 23.19
N GLY A 163 -5.47 1.50 23.50
CA GLY A 163 -6.82 1.07 23.87
C GLY A 163 -6.83 -0.22 24.66
N GLU A 164 -8.00 -0.82 24.74
CA GLU A 164 -8.19 -2.13 25.35
C GLU A 164 -8.78 -3.09 24.33
N LEU A 165 -8.28 -4.31 24.36
CA LEU A 165 -8.83 -5.42 23.59
C LEU A 165 -9.31 -6.48 24.57
N SER A 166 -10.58 -6.87 24.44
CA SER A 166 -11.13 -7.98 25.21
C SER A 166 -10.91 -9.27 24.43
N LEU A 167 -10.01 -10.11 24.91
CA LEU A 167 -9.74 -11.44 24.37
C LEU A 167 -10.19 -12.47 25.40
N ASN A 168 -11.10 -13.36 25.03
CA ASN A 168 -11.58 -14.45 25.89
C ASN A 168 -12.14 -13.99 27.26
N GLY A 169 -12.63 -12.75 27.37
CA GLY A 169 -13.19 -12.17 28.58
C GLY A 169 -12.22 -11.29 29.39
N ASP A 170 -10.92 -11.33 29.08
CA ASP A 170 -9.92 -10.49 29.74
C ASP A 170 -9.59 -9.27 28.88
N ALA A 171 -9.77 -8.07 29.47
CA ALA A 171 -9.39 -6.82 28.83
C ALA A 171 -7.90 -6.55 29.01
N GLN A 172 -7.16 -6.51 27.90
CA GLN A 172 -5.74 -6.18 27.89
C GLN A 172 -5.51 -4.83 27.25
N LYS A 173 -4.66 -4.01 27.88
CA LYS A 173 -4.18 -2.77 27.26
C LYS A 173 -3.27 -3.12 26.09
N ILE A 174 -3.58 -2.54 24.93
CA ILE A 174 -2.79 -2.70 23.70
C ILE A 174 -2.35 -1.34 23.18
N THR A 175 -1.17 -1.31 22.54
CA THR A 175 -0.64 -0.15 21.83
C THR A 175 -0.30 -0.54 20.40
N ILE A 176 -0.81 0.18 19.42
CA ILE A 176 -0.53 -0.05 18.01
C ILE A 176 0.15 1.18 17.44
N ASN A 177 1.34 1.01 16.85
CA ASN A 177 2.01 2.06 16.09
C ASN A 177 1.96 1.70 14.60
N ILE A 178 1.62 2.68 13.77
CA ILE A 178 1.36 2.47 12.34
C ILE A 178 2.32 3.31 11.52
N GLU A 179 2.98 2.67 10.58
CA GLU A 179 3.71 3.33 9.49
C GLU A 179 3.08 2.90 8.16
N VAL A 180 2.85 3.86 7.26
CA VAL A 180 2.33 3.58 5.92
C VAL A 180 3.39 3.94 4.88
N LYS A 181 3.50 3.10 3.84
CA LYS A 181 4.37 3.32 2.69
C LYS A 181 3.66 3.04 1.39
N CYS A 182 3.90 3.89 0.40
CA CYS A 182 3.45 3.71 -0.96
C CYS A 182 4.63 3.99 -1.91
N PRO A 183 5.00 3.07 -2.81
CA PRO A 183 5.97 3.38 -3.85
C PRO A 183 5.32 4.29 -4.90
N LYS A 184 6.16 4.95 -5.70
CA LYS A 184 5.69 5.66 -6.88
C LYS A 184 5.04 4.68 -7.86
N PHE A 185 4.05 5.15 -8.60
CA PHE A 185 3.50 4.41 -9.72
C PHE A 185 4.55 4.37 -10.85
N PRO A 186 4.79 3.20 -11.47
CA PRO A 186 5.71 3.06 -12.58
C PRO A 186 5.13 3.70 -13.84
N SER A 187 6.02 3.97 -14.78
CA SER A 187 5.63 4.33 -16.14
C SER A 187 4.80 3.21 -16.79
N ILE A 188 3.81 3.61 -17.60
CA ILE A 188 2.89 2.73 -18.31
C ILE A 188 3.51 2.16 -19.61
N GLU A 189 4.77 2.46 -19.90
CA GLU A 189 5.47 2.13 -21.16
C GLU A 189 5.31 0.68 -21.65
N ASN A 190 5.12 -0.29 -20.75
CA ASN A 190 5.13 -1.73 -21.08
C ASN A 190 3.74 -2.40 -21.12
N GLN A 191 2.64 -1.64 -21.15
CA GLN A 191 1.28 -2.21 -21.03
C GLN A 191 0.94 -3.29 -22.07
N GLU A 192 1.41 -3.14 -23.31
CA GLU A 192 1.16 -4.07 -24.41
C GLU A 192 2.31 -5.08 -24.61
N CYS A 193 3.37 -4.98 -23.80
CA CYS A 193 4.55 -5.84 -23.92
C CYS A 193 4.38 -7.15 -23.16
N LYS A 194 5.13 -8.18 -23.59
CA LYS A 194 5.40 -9.33 -22.74
C LYS A 194 6.39 -8.88 -21.67
N ILE A 195 6.11 -9.16 -20.41
CA ILE A 195 6.93 -8.68 -19.29
C ILE A 195 7.30 -9.80 -18.34
N ALA A 196 8.50 -9.72 -17.76
CA ALA A 196 8.95 -10.64 -16.72
C ALA A 196 9.61 -9.90 -15.55
N ILE A 197 9.23 -10.26 -14.32
CA ILE A 197 9.87 -9.82 -13.08
C ILE A 197 10.32 -11.07 -12.30
N PRO A 198 11.63 -11.25 -12.06
CA PRO A 198 12.11 -12.20 -11.07
C PRO A 198 11.67 -11.77 -9.67
N THR A 199 11.17 -12.71 -8.87
CA THR A 199 10.60 -12.44 -7.54
C THR A 199 11.39 -13.09 -6.40
N VAL A 200 12.68 -13.32 -6.67
CA VAL A 200 13.73 -13.74 -5.72
C VAL A 200 14.97 -12.86 -5.93
N LEU A 201 15.86 -12.80 -4.95
CA LEU A 201 17.14 -12.10 -5.12
C LEU A 201 18.03 -12.88 -6.10
N LEU A 202 18.58 -12.17 -7.08
CA LEU A 202 19.46 -12.72 -8.11
C LEU A 202 20.92 -12.46 -7.79
N SER A 203 21.77 -13.43 -8.12
CA SER A 203 23.22 -13.27 -8.14
C SER A 203 23.66 -12.27 -9.22
N ASP A 204 24.93 -11.85 -9.17
CA ASP A 204 25.50 -10.94 -10.16
C ASP A 204 25.49 -11.53 -11.58
N GLU A 205 25.65 -12.85 -11.72
CA GLU A 205 25.46 -13.58 -12.98
C GLU A 205 23.98 -13.59 -13.39
N GLY A 206 23.07 -13.88 -12.46
CA GLY A 206 21.63 -13.87 -12.73
C GLY A 206 21.12 -12.55 -13.28
N ARG A 207 21.66 -11.43 -12.75
CA ARG A 207 21.37 -10.06 -13.22
C ARG A 207 21.85 -9.78 -14.65
N LYS A 208 22.64 -10.66 -15.25
CA LYS A 208 23.08 -10.59 -16.66
C LYS A 208 22.34 -11.60 -17.53
N GLU A 209 22.24 -12.84 -17.07
CA GLU A 209 21.68 -13.97 -17.84
C GLU A 209 20.16 -13.84 -18.04
N ILE A 210 19.42 -13.43 -17.02
CA ILE A 210 17.95 -13.35 -17.10
C ILE A 210 17.50 -12.23 -18.07
N PRO A 211 18.04 -11.01 -18.02
CA PRO A 211 17.73 -10.00 -19.03
C PRO A 211 18.08 -10.43 -20.45
N ALA A 212 19.18 -11.18 -20.64
CA ALA A 212 19.56 -11.72 -21.94
C ALA A 212 18.53 -12.74 -22.45
N PHE A 213 18.15 -13.70 -21.60
CA PHE A 213 17.08 -14.66 -21.91
C PHE A 213 15.76 -13.96 -22.26
N CYS A 214 15.35 -12.95 -21.48
CA CYS A 214 14.15 -12.19 -21.77
C CYS A 214 14.23 -11.51 -23.13
N LYS A 215 15.37 -10.86 -23.44
CA LYS A 215 15.59 -10.20 -24.73
C LYS A 215 15.50 -11.16 -25.91
N ASP A 216 16.10 -12.34 -25.80
CA ASP A 216 16.10 -13.36 -26.87
C ASP A 216 14.69 -13.92 -27.14
N ASN A 217 13.80 -13.83 -26.14
CA ASN A 217 12.40 -14.27 -26.23
C ASN A 217 11.41 -13.12 -26.48
N GLY A 218 11.90 -11.90 -26.75
CA GLY A 218 11.03 -10.73 -26.97
C GLY A 218 10.21 -10.34 -25.74
N ILE A 219 10.75 -10.57 -24.54
CA ILE A 219 10.17 -10.24 -23.24
C ILE A 219 10.91 -9.04 -22.67
N VAL A 220 10.16 -8.04 -22.20
CA VAL A 220 10.70 -6.91 -21.45
C VAL A 220 11.00 -7.38 -20.03
N TYR A 221 12.29 -7.40 -19.71
CA TYR A 221 12.74 -7.64 -18.35
C TYR A 221 12.51 -6.39 -17.48
N ILE A 222 11.90 -6.58 -16.32
CA ILE A 222 11.68 -5.54 -15.32
C ILE A 222 12.43 -5.96 -14.05
N SER A 223 13.37 -5.12 -13.61
CA SER A 223 14.11 -5.37 -12.38
C SER A 223 13.19 -5.34 -11.15
N PRO A 224 13.28 -6.32 -10.23
CA PRO A 224 12.48 -6.31 -9.03
C PRO A 224 12.87 -5.15 -8.11
N ARG A 225 11.88 -4.54 -7.45
CA ARG A 225 12.08 -3.31 -6.64
C ARG A 225 12.54 -3.61 -5.22
N VAL A 226 13.50 -4.52 -5.08
CA VAL A 226 14.10 -4.95 -3.80
C VAL A 226 14.63 -3.77 -3.00
N MET A 227 15.32 -2.83 -3.65
CA MET A 227 15.90 -1.67 -2.97
C MET A 227 14.83 -0.75 -2.37
N LYS A 228 13.64 -0.69 -2.99
CA LYS A 228 12.51 0.09 -2.47
C LYS A 228 11.92 -0.55 -1.21
N LEU A 229 11.79 -1.88 -1.19
CA LEU A 229 11.38 -2.63 0.00
C LEU A 229 12.37 -2.43 1.15
N LYS A 230 13.68 -2.52 0.86
CA LYS A 230 14.75 -2.21 1.82
C LYS A 230 14.59 -0.81 2.40
N ASP A 231 14.40 0.21 1.54
CA ASP A 231 14.25 1.59 2.00
C ASP A 231 13.00 1.77 2.89
N PHE A 232 11.89 1.10 2.57
CA PHE A 232 10.67 1.11 3.38
C PHE A 232 10.86 0.45 4.75
N LEU A 233 11.45 -0.75 4.79
CA LEU A 233 11.74 -1.45 6.04
C LEU A 233 12.67 -0.62 6.94
N ASN A 234 13.75 -0.09 6.37
CA ASN A 234 14.71 0.75 7.10
C ASN A 234 14.05 2.04 7.61
N SER A 235 13.27 2.72 6.77
CA SER A 235 12.51 3.92 7.16
C SER A 235 11.58 3.63 8.35
N ALA A 236 10.79 2.57 8.27
CA ALA A 236 9.86 2.19 9.34
C ALA A 236 10.61 1.87 10.65
N SER A 237 11.67 1.06 10.59
CA SER A 237 12.48 0.72 11.77
C SER A 237 13.19 1.92 12.40
N SER A 238 13.45 2.99 11.63
CA SER A 238 14.03 4.23 12.15
C SER A 238 13.04 5.07 12.96
N LYS A 239 11.74 4.92 12.69
CA LYS A 239 10.62 5.62 13.35
C LYS A 239 10.10 4.88 14.58
N PHE A 240 10.16 3.55 14.56
CA PHE A 240 9.67 2.72 15.67
C PHE A 240 10.67 2.58 16.82
N SER A 241 10.15 2.46 18.04
CA SER A 241 10.89 1.89 19.19
C SER A 241 10.80 0.36 19.18
N VAL A 242 11.67 -0.31 19.94
CA VAL A 242 11.47 -1.76 20.20
C VAL A 242 10.14 -1.93 20.94
N PRO A 243 9.20 -2.73 20.40
CA PRO A 243 7.88 -2.89 21.00
C PRO A 243 8.00 -3.50 22.40
N GLN A 244 7.25 -2.95 23.35
CA GLN A 244 7.07 -3.54 24.67
C GLN A 244 5.99 -4.64 24.63
N SER A 245 5.70 -5.26 25.78
CA SER A 245 4.58 -6.20 25.90
C SER A 245 3.27 -5.54 25.47
N ASN A 246 2.50 -6.23 24.62
CA ASN A 246 1.24 -5.75 24.02
C ASN A 246 1.36 -4.44 23.20
N GLU A 247 2.57 -4.10 22.78
CA GLU A 247 2.82 -3.05 21.79
C GLU A 247 3.17 -3.69 20.44
N TYR A 248 2.53 -3.23 19.37
CA TYR A 248 2.69 -3.80 18.04
C TYR A 248 3.01 -2.69 17.03
N ASN A 249 4.14 -2.83 16.35
CA ASN A 249 4.59 -1.90 15.31
C ASN A 249 4.26 -2.49 13.94
N LEU A 250 3.33 -1.88 13.23
CA LEU A 250 2.75 -2.38 11.99
C LEU A 250 3.19 -1.50 10.83
N LEU A 251 3.86 -2.11 9.84
CA LEU A 251 4.20 -1.47 8.59
C LEU A 251 3.21 -1.88 7.51
N TYR A 252 2.43 -0.93 7.01
CA TYR A 252 1.54 -1.09 5.87
C TYR A 252 2.25 -0.61 4.60
N ILE A 253 2.33 -1.46 3.59
CA ILE A 253 2.89 -1.12 2.28
C ILE A 253 1.80 -1.29 1.23
N ASN A 254 1.30 -0.16 0.73
CA ASN A 254 0.44 -0.11 -0.44
C ASN A 254 1.29 -0.41 -1.68
N TRP A 255 1.22 -1.62 -2.21
CA TRP A 255 1.93 -2.06 -3.41
C TRP A 255 0.99 -2.13 -4.63
N SER A 256 0.18 -1.08 -4.79
CA SER A 256 -0.61 -0.84 -5.99
C SER A 256 0.33 -0.45 -7.14
N TYR A 257 0.47 -1.33 -8.15
CA TYR A 257 1.52 -1.21 -9.17
C TYR A 257 1.14 -1.81 -10.53
N CYS A 258 1.53 -1.15 -11.63
CA CYS A 258 0.96 -1.23 -12.99
C CYS A 258 1.25 -2.47 -13.82
N ASP A 259 2.42 -3.10 -13.65
CA ASP A 259 2.86 -4.06 -14.66
C ASP A 259 2.09 -5.38 -14.57
N PHE A 260 1.65 -5.75 -13.36
CA PHE A 260 0.87 -6.96 -13.11
C PHE A 260 -0.44 -6.63 -12.39
N ALA A 261 -1.45 -6.19 -13.14
CA ALA A 261 -2.77 -6.01 -12.60
C ALA A 261 -3.32 -7.28 -11.95
N SER A 262 -4.10 -7.12 -10.88
CA SER A 262 -4.63 -8.12 -9.95
C SER A 262 -3.61 -8.89 -9.08
N ASN A 263 -2.31 -8.77 -9.36
CA ASN A 263 -1.23 -9.55 -8.70
C ASN A 263 -0.04 -8.72 -8.26
N SER A 264 -0.13 -7.40 -8.37
CA SER A 264 0.99 -6.51 -8.19
C SER A 264 1.70 -6.72 -6.85
N PHE A 265 0.93 -6.97 -5.79
CA PHE A 265 1.46 -7.23 -4.45
C PHE A 265 2.27 -8.54 -4.33
N LEU A 266 2.11 -9.50 -5.25
CA LEU A 266 2.86 -10.76 -5.23
C LEU A 266 4.35 -10.56 -5.48
N GLU A 267 4.74 -9.53 -6.24
CA GLU A 267 6.15 -9.14 -6.39
C GLU A 267 6.76 -8.87 -5.01
N ALA A 268 6.17 -7.92 -4.27
CA ALA A 268 6.65 -7.55 -2.95
C ALA A 268 6.55 -8.71 -1.97
N TRP A 269 5.43 -9.45 -1.99
CA TRP A 269 5.24 -10.58 -1.07
C TRP A 269 6.31 -11.65 -1.27
N SER A 270 6.53 -12.10 -2.51
CA SER A 270 7.53 -13.12 -2.81
C SER A 270 8.96 -12.65 -2.50
N LEU A 271 9.32 -11.40 -2.83
CA LEU A 271 10.64 -10.86 -2.48
C LEU A 271 10.87 -10.79 -0.96
N LEU A 272 9.82 -10.57 -0.18
CA LEU A 272 9.90 -10.51 1.27
C LEU A 272 9.93 -11.90 1.91
N THR A 273 9.18 -12.88 1.40
CA THR A 273 8.88 -14.10 2.15
C THR A 273 9.28 -15.41 1.48
N ASN A 274 9.85 -15.40 0.27
CA ASN A 274 10.24 -16.66 -0.38
C ASN A 274 11.24 -17.48 0.47
N ALA A 275 11.22 -18.80 0.27
CA ALA A 275 12.00 -19.76 1.04
C ALA A 275 13.50 -19.84 0.65
N ILE A 276 13.94 -19.13 -0.40
CA ILE A 276 15.34 -19.19 -0.87
C ILE A 276 16.15 -18.06 -0.25
N ASN A 277 15.67 -16.84 -0.38
CA ASN A 277 16.38 -15.63 0.01
C ASN A 277 15.44 -14.46 0.33
N GLY A 278 14.20 -14.76 0.75
CA GLY A 278 13.23 -13.75 1.15
C GLY A 278 13.79 -12.84 2.24
N ILE A 279 13.61 -11.53 2.08
CA ILE A 279 14.21 -10.51 2.96
C ILE A 279 13.78 -10.71 4.43
N LEU A 280 12.54 -11.12 4.70
CA LEU A 280 12.00 -11.30 6.05
C LEU A 280 12.21 -12.72 6.59
N THR A 281 12.50 -13.69 5.72
CA THR A 281 12.73 -15.10 6.09
C THR A 281 14.22 -15.42 6.24
N HIS A 282 15.10 -14.66 5.58
CA HIS A 282 16.56 -14.88 5.55
C HIS A 282 17.31 -13.60 5.99
N PRO A 283 17.64 -13.44 7.29
CA PRO A 283 18.34 -12.27 7.79
C PRO A 283 19.67 -11.96 7.10
N ASN A 284 20.39 -12.99 6.62
CA ASN A 284 21.65 -12.81 5.87
C ASN A 284 21.40 -12.16 4.50
N ALA A 285 20.35 -12.58 3.80
CA ALA A 285 19.93 -11.99 2.53
C ALA A 285 19.47 -10.53 2.70
N ALA A 286 18.76 -10.24 3.79
CA ALA A 286 18.41 -8.88 4.17
C ALA A 286 19.66 -8.00 4.41
N GLN A 287 20.63 -8.51 5.17
CA GLN A 287 21.85 -7.75 5.48
C GLN A 287 22.71 -7.49 4.25
N SER A 288 22.80 -8.43 3.30
CA SER A 288 23.61 -8.27 2.09
C SER A 288 23.14 -7.11 1.20
N ILE A 289 21.83 -6.81 1.21
CA ILE A 289 21.25 -5.67 0.49
C ILE A 289 21.17 -4.39 1.35
N GLY A 290 21.59 -4.44 2.62
CA GLY A 290 21.64 -3.29 3.53
C GLY A 290 20.36 -3.05 4.34
N VAL A 291 19.55 -4.07 4.61
CA VAL A 291 18.47 -3.99 5.60
C VAL A 291 19.07 -3.96 7.00
N SER A 292 18.64 -2.99 7.80
CA SER A 292 19.11 -2.83 9.17
C SER A 292 18.64 -3.99 10.07
N PRO A 293 19.51 -4.54 10.95
CA PRO A 293 19.09 -5.53 11.94
C PRO A 293 17.96 -5.04 12.86
N ASP A 294 17.79 -3.72 13.00
CA ASP A 294 16.71 -3.11 13.76
C ASP A 294 15.32 -3.42 13.18
N VAL A 295 15.21 -3.74 11.88
CA VAL A 295 13.95 -4.15 11.24
C VAL A 295 13.36 -5.36 11.95
N PHE A 296 14.17 -6.39 12.19
CA PHE A 296 13.76 -7.63 12.84
C PHE A 296 13.48 -7.48 14.34
N LYS A 297 13.92 -6.38 14.95
CA LYS A 297 13.71 -6.09 16.38
C LYS A 297 12.53 -5.17 16.62
N LYS A 298 12.27 -4.25 15.70
CA LYS A 298 11.33 -3.14 15.90
C LYS A 298 10.04 -3.31 15.14
N ILE A 299 10.01 -4.00 14.00
CA ILE A 299 8.77 -4.21 13.26
C ILE A 299 8.13 -5.51 13.77
N THR A 300 6.86 -5.44 14.17
CA THR A 300 6.10 -6.63 14.56
C THR A 300 5.59 -7.35 13.32
N ALA A 301 4.93 -6.62 12.43
CA ALA A 301 4.35 -7.20 11.22
C ALA A 301 4.46 -6.24 10.03
N VAL A 302 4.60 -6.83 8.84
CA VAL A 302 4.57 -6.15 7.55
C VAL A 302 3.33 -6.62 6.80
N ILE A 303 2.48 -5.68 6.43
CA ILE A 303 1.25 -5.90 5.66
C ILE A 303 1.49 -5.32 4.26
N ILE A 304 1.46 -6.18 3.24
CA ILE A 304 1.50 -5.76 1.84
C ILE A 304 0.09 -5.86 1.29
N TYR A 305 -0.39 -4.82 0.61
CA TYR A 305 -1.70 -4.83 -0.03
C TYR A 305 -1.68 -4.14 -1.39
N THR A 306 -2.74 -4.33 -2.17
CA THR A 306 -3.02 -3.56 -3.39
C THR A 306 -4.45 -3.05 -3.36
N GLU A 307 -4.66 -1.83 -3.83
CA GLU A 307 -5.96 -1.19 -3.93
C GLU A 307 -6.52 -1.27 -5.35
N ALA A 308 -7.84 -1.27 -5.43
CA ALA A 308 -8.62 -1.13 -6.66
C ALA A 308 -9.13 0.31 -6.78
N LEU A 309 -9.73 0.63 -7.94
CA LEU A 309 -10.35 1.93 -8.15
C LEU A 309 -11.48 2.20 -7.16
N GLU A 310 -12.31 1.21 -6.85
CA GLU A 310 -13.34 1.29 -5.80
C GLU A 310 -12.70 1.52 -4.42
N GLY A 311 -11.56 0.91 -4.15
CA GLY A 311 -10.78 1.15 -2.93
C GLY A 311 -10.39 2.61 -2.77
N LEU A 312 -9.86 3.23 -3.84
CA LEU A 312 -9.53 4.65 -3.87
C LEU A 312 -10.77 5.54 -3.80
N MET A 313 -11.82 5.24 -4.58
CA MET A 313 -13.05 6.03 -4.64
C MET A 313 -13.75 6.07 -3.29
N PHE A 314 -13.86 4.90 -2.64
CA PHE A 314 -14.47 4.81 -1.34
C PHE A 314 -13.51 5.14 -0.22
N LEU A 315 -12.19 5.19 -0.44
CA LEU A 315 -11.10 5.32 0.56
C LEU A 315 -11.17 4.32 1.73
N ASP A 316 -11.89 3.22 1.56
CA ASP A 316 -12.10 2.23 2.62
C ASP A 316 -11.09 1.12 2.48
N PHE A 317 -10.14 1.07 3.41
CA PHE A 317 -9.14 0.02 3.47
C PHE A 317 -9.77 -1.39 3.48
N ARG A 318 -11.00 -1.56 3.96
CA ARG A 318 -11.70 -2.86 3.93
C ARG A 318 -11.87 -3.43 2.52
N ASN A 319 -11.76 -2.61 1.48
CA ASN A 319 -11.75 -3.09 0.09
C ASN A 319 -10.61 -4.05 -0.22
N VAL A 320 -9.52 -4.09 0.56
CA VAL A 320 -8.44 -5.08 0.32
C VAL A 320 -8.89 -6.52 0.60
N TRP A 321 -9.99 -6.72 1.34
CA TRP A 321 -10.60 -8.04 1.54
C TRP A 321 -11.46 -8.49 0.36
N GLN A 322 -11.78 -7.61 -0.59
CA GLN A 322 -12.50 -8.00 -1.80
C GLN A 322 -11.66 -9.01 -2.57
N MET A 323 -12.21 -10.22 -2.75
CA MET A 323 -11.53 -11.27 -3.49
C MET A 323 -11.52 -10.92 -4.97
N ASN A 324 -10.39 -11.12 -5.63
CA ASN A 324 -10.35 -11.36 -7.07
C ASN A 324 -10.19 -12.86 -7.33
N GLY A 325 -10.10 -13.28 -8.60
CA GLY A 325 -9.87 -14.69 -8.96
C GLY A 325 -8.61 -15.33 -8.37
N ARG A 326 -7.82 -14.62 -7.56
CA ARG A 326 -6.59 -15.06 -6.88
C ARG A 326 -6.59 -14.80 -5.36
N GLY A 327 -7.77 -14.53 -4.78
CA GLY A 327 -7.97 -14.40 -3.34
C GLY A 327 -7.97 -12.96 -2.83
N GLN A 328 -7.73 -12.79 -1.52
CA GLN A 328 -7.63 -11.49 -0.86
C GLN A 328 -6.41 -10.70 -1.37
N ARG A 329 -6.52 -9.36 -1.38
CA ARG A 329 -5.55 -8.43 -1.97
C ARG A 329 -4.51 -7.91 -0.98
N PHE A 330 -4.30 -8.64 0.11
CA PHE A 330 -3.30 -8.34 1.11
C PHE A 330 -2.62 -9.61 1.60
N ARG A 331 -1.44 -9.45 2.19
CA ARG A 331 -0.72 -10.48 2.95
C ARG A 331 -0.08 -9.85 4.18
N MET A 332 -0.05 -10.58 5.29
CA MET A 332 0.63 -10.16 6.52
C MET A 332 1.74 -11.15 6.89
N TRP A 333 2.96 -10.64 7.08
CA TRP A 333 4.06 -11.38 7.68
C TRP A 333 4.31 -10.89 9.11
N VAL A 334 4.38 -11.81 10.07
CA VAL A 334 4.73 -11.49 11.47
C VAL A 334 6.17 -11.93 11.71
N LEU A 335 7.02 -11.01 12.17
CA LEU A 335 8.47 -11.22 12.22
C LEU A 335 8.87 -12.12 13.41
N ASP A 336 8.23 -11.94 14.57
CA ASP A 336 8.43 -12.82 15.72
C ASP A 336 7.80 -14.19 15.46
N GLU A 337 8.62 -15.24 15.44
CA GLU A 337 8.19 -16.60 15.10
C GLU A 337 7.18 -17.18 16.10
N LYS A 338 7.34 -16.88 17.39
CA LYS A 338 6.41 -17.38 18.43
C LYS A 338 5.04 -16.74 18.29
N LEU A 339 4.99 -15.42 18.11
CA LEU A 339 3.76 -14.68 17.85
C LEU A 339 3.13 -15.12 16.53
N ARG A 340 3.93 -15.29 15.46
CA ARG A 340 3.44 -15.79 14.17
C ARG A 340 2.79 -17.16 14.34
N HIS A 341 3.46 -18.10 15.01
CA HIS A 341 2.92 -19.42 15.28
C HIS A 341 1.61 -19.33 16.07
N ALA A 342 1.60 -18.59 17.19
CA ALA A 342 0.41 -18.44 18.03
C ALA A 342 -0.78 -17.81 17.29
N GLU A 343 -0.53 -16.81 16.43
CA GLU A 343 -1.57 -16.20 15.59
C GLU A 343 -2.09 -17.17 14.52
N THR A 344 -1.23 -17.97 13.90
CA THR A 344 -1.62 -18.96 12.88
C THR A 344 -2.40 -20.12 13.50
N THR A 345 -1.98 -20.63 14.67
CA THR A 345 -2.64 -21.76 15.37
C THR A 345 -3.82 -21.34 16.23
N ARG A 346 -4.11 -20.03 16.32
CA ARG A 346 -5.18 -19.43 17.13
C ARG A 346 -4.99 -19.58 18.65
N GLU A 347 -3.75 -19.79 19.09
CA GLU A 347 -3.34 -19.61 20.49
C GLU A 347 -3.36 -18.12 20.89
N SER A 348 -3.17 -17.23 19.92
CA SER A 348 -3.44 -15.79 19.99
C SER A 348 -4.33 -15.38 18.81
N ASP A 349 -5.23 -14.43 19.05
CA ASP A 349 -5.98 -13.74 17.99
C ASP A 349 -5.74 -12.22 18.03
N THR A 350 -4.76 -11.74 18.80
CA THR A 350 -4.54 -10.29 19.05
C THR A 350 -4.36 -9.50 17.76
N LEU A 351 -3.46 -9.94 16.87
CA LEU A 351 -3.24 -9.26 15.60
C LEU A 351 -4.47 -9.38 14.69
N PHE A 352 -5.16 -10.52 14.71
CA PHE A 352 -6.41 -10.66 13.94
C PHE A 352 -7.51 -9.72 14.41
N TYR A 353 -7.71 -9.54 15.72
CA TYR A 353 -8.69 -8.60 16.23
C TYR A 353 -8.36 -7.16 15.87
N VAL A 354 -7.09 -6.77 15.95
CA VAL A 354 -6.65 -5.41 15.61
C VAL A 354 -6.75 -5.16 14.11
N THR A 355 -6.17 -6.05 13.30
CA THR A 355 -5.96 -5.83 11.86
C THR A 355 -7.08 -6.40 10.98
N GLY A 356 -7.86 -7.36 11.47
CA GLY A 356 -8.75 -8.19 10.67
C GLY A 356 -8.02 -9.23 9.80
N MET A 357 -6.72 -9.43 10.00
CA MET A 357 -5.85 -10.24 9.15
C MET A 357 -5.17 -11.35 9.95
N LYS A 358 -5.01 -12.52 9.33
CA LYS A 358 -4.15 -13.59 9.85
C LYS A 358 -2.80 -13.59 9.15
N PRO A 359 -1.72 -14.03 9.82
CA PRO A 359 -0.44 -14.20 9.15
C PRO A 359 -0.61 -15.13 7.95
N ASN A 360 0.11 -14.84 6.88
CA ASN A 360 0.11 -15.64 5.67
C ASN A 360 1.41 -16.43 5.54
N ASP A 361 1.31 -17.58 4.87
CA ASP A 361 2.46 -18.41 4.54
C ASP A 361 3.38 -17.76 3.51
N GLU A 362 4.62 -18.23 3.50
CA GLU A 362 5.62 -17.90 2.51
C GLU A 362 5.10 -18.14 1.08
N LEU A 363 5.57 -17.33 0.13
CA LEU A 363 5.32 -17.56 -1.28
C LEU A 363 6.65 -17.62 -2.02
N THR A 364 7.00 -18.81 -2.50
CA THR A 364 8.11 -18.98 -3.43
C THR A 364 7.58 -18.96 -4.85
N GLN A 365 7.41 -17.75 -5.38
CA GLN A 365 7.23 -17.54 -6.82
C GLN A 365 8.60 -17.14 -7.39
N MET A 366 9.12 -17.87 -8.38
CA MET A 366 10.45 -17.53 -8.95
C MET A 366 10.36 -16.29 -9.85
N ALA A 367 9.33 -16.23 -10.68
CA ALA A 367 9.09 -15.09 -11.55
C ALA A 367 7.59 -14.84 -11.76
N MET A 368 7.29 -13.58 -12.04
CA MET A 368 6.02 -13.14 -12.61
C MET A 368 6.23 -12.95 -14.11
N LEU A 369 5.37 -13.55 -14.93
CA LEU A 369 5.39 -13.48 -16.39
C LEU A 369 4.00 -13.15 -16.91
N ASP A 370 3.90 -12.10 -17.74
CA ASP A 370 2.67 -11.79 -18.48
C ASP A 370 3.01 -11.69 -19.97
N CYS A 371 2.56 -12.69 -20.73
CA CYS A 371 2.82 -12.79 -22.17
C CYS A 371 1.67 -12.26 -23.04
N LYS A 372 0.59 -11.70 -22.45
CA LYS A 372 -0.58 -11.17 -23.17
C LYS A 372 -1.19 -12.15 -24.19
N SER A 373 -1.11 -13.45 -23.94
CA SER A 373 -1.46 -14.51 -24.91
C SER A 373 -2.93 -14.44 -25.34
N LYS A 374 -3.18 -14.35 -26.66
CA LYS A 374 -4.55 -14.24 -27.24
C LYS A 374 -5.08 -15.55 -27.81
N THR A 375 -4.18 -16.48 -28.18
CA THR A 375 -4.55 -17.80 -28.71
C THR A 375 -4.06 -18.93 -27.81
N ASP A 376 -4.62 -20.13 -27.97
CA ASP A 376 -4.16 -21.30 -27.21
C ASP A 376 -2.73 -21.71 -27.57
N SER A 377 -2.32 -21.52 -28.83
CA SER A 377 -0.92 -21.74 -29.24
C SER A 377 0.04 -20.76 -28.54
N ASP A 378 -0.35 -19.49 -28.41
CA ASP A 378 0.45 -18.50 -27.69
C ASP A 378 0.58 -18.87 -26.21
N ARG A 379 -0.49 -19.39 -25.61
CA ARG A 379 -0.50 -19.83 -24.21
C ARG A 379 0.46 -20.99 -23.98
N VAL A 380 0.45 -22.00 -24.84
CA VAL A 380 1.39 -23.14 -24.73
C VAL A 380 2.83 -22.68 -24.84
N ASN A 381 3.16 -21.84 -25.83
CA ASN A 381 4.51 -21.30 -25.98
C ASN A 381 4.93 -20.44 -24.77
N SER A 382 4.01 -19.61 -24.27
CA SER A 382 4.26 -18.77 -23.09
C SER A 382 4.51 -19.60 -21.84
N SER A 383 3.81 -20.73 -21.68
CA SER A 383 4.05 -21.67 -20.58
C SER A 383 5.43 -22.32 -20.66
N LEU A 384 5.88 -22.72 -21.85
CA LEU A 384 7.22 -23.29 -22.04
C LEU A 384 8.31 -22.28 -21.70
N ILE A 385 8.21 -21.05 -22.23
CA ILE A 385 9.14 -19.96 -21.91
C ILE A 385 9.11 -19.64 -20.41
N GLY A 386 7.93 -19.70 -19.79
CA GLY A 386 7.77 -19.51 -18.35
C GLY A 386 8.50 -20.57 -17.51
N LEU A 387 8.46 -21.84 -17.92
CA LEU A 387 9.20 -22.91 -17.24
C LEU A 387 10.71 -22.70 -17.36
N GLU A 388 11.20 -22.41 -18.56
CA GLU A 388 12.63 -22.11 -18.77
C GLU A 388 13.11 -20.91 -17.96
N LEU A 389 12.29 -19.85 -17.89
CA LEU A 389 12.58 -18.68 -17.07
C LEU A 389 12.64 -19.03 -15.58
N VAL A 390 11.70 -19.86 -15.09
CA VAL A 390 11.68 -20.31 -13.69
C VAL A 390 12.94 -21.09 -13.36
N ASP A 391 13.32 -22.06 -14.20
CA ASP A 391 14.54 -22.87 -14.01
C ASP A 391 15.79 -21.98 -14.02
N LEU A 392 15.84 -20.99 -14.92
CA LEU A 392 16.93 -20.04 -15.01
C LEU A 392 17.02 -19.16 -13.75
N VAL A 393 15.88 -18.64 -13.27
CA VAL A 393 15.82 -17.83 -12.06
C VAL A 393 16.23 -18.64 -10.84
N GLU A 394 15.76 -19.88 -10.71
CA GLU A 394 16.15 -20.76 -9.60
C GLU A 394 17.65 -21.06 -9.62
N LYS A 395 18.22 -21.34 -10.80
CA LYS A 395 19.65 -21.57 -10.99
C LYS A 395 20.50 -20.38 -10.52
N TYR A 396 20.05 -19.15 -10.80
CA TYR A 396 20.77 -17.92 -10.48
C TYR A 396 20.22 -17.15 -9.27
N ALA A 397 19.36 -17.80 -8.48
CA ALA A 397 18.95 -17.24 -7.20
C ALA A 397 20.16 -17.17 -6.28
N GLU A 398 20.32 -16.04 -5.61
CA GLU A 398 21.36 -15.84 -4.61
C GLU A 398 21.08 -16.77 -3.41
N LYS A 399 22.07 -17.56 -2.98
CA LYS A 399 21.92 -18.57 -1.92
C LYS A 399 22.68 -18.13 -0.68
N TYR A 400 22.04 -18.21 0.49
CA TYR A 400 22.57 -17.77 1.78
C TYR A 400 22.62 -18.87 2.83
#